data_AF-G0MS54-F1
#
_entry.id   AF-G0MS54-F1
#
_cell.length_a   1.000
_cell.length_b   1.000
_cell.length_c   1.000
_cell.angle_alpha   90.00
_cell.angle_beta   90.00
_cell.angle_gamma   90.00
#
_symmetry.space_group_name_H-M   'P 1'
#
loop_
_entity.id
_entity.type
_entity.pdbx_description
1 polymer ?
#
loop_
_entity_poly.entity_id
_entity_poly.type
_entity_poly.pdbx_seq_one_letter_code
_entity_poly.pdbx_strand_id
1 'polypeptide(L)'
;MSQIQSYPSTRESVPPERAKPQLQFSLLLAYAHNNNMCDFNDSGLASQQVFSMILHLMTAIEVPIHLFGGYVILFKTPVKMTSVKWSMFVLHFWSSLLDITICFLVIPYTIFPVPCGIPLGILSLLGVHPMIQGFILVICGSLTGISILAFFENRCNSMKYGPYAQTKLTRGIRYTYLSVNYLLAFAYMIPIYLQLPGKAESENYALENFPCLPSKIYRHSNFFVASTNIPFIFSLVGSLTVLVTAQILYHVIYSVIALRNRTKKLSRVTSTLQKKFSNALYAQVAIPMIVYLFPMVYVFSTWTFDILSQTCNNLVFICIALHGLFSTITMIGVHKPYRETLKLFLPKCERLRKRSKVSGARVDLQLSAIL
;
A
#
# COMPACT_ATOMS: atom_id res chain seq x y z
N MET A 1 21.16 -2.79 94.18
CA MET A 1 21.36 -3.91 93.23
C MET A 1 21.14 -3.32 91.84
N SER A 2 22.26 -3.11 91.11
CA SER A 2 22.41 -2.97 89.63
C SER A 2 21.47 -2.04 88.84
N GLN A 3 21.92 -1.17 87.93
CA GLN A 3 23.23 -0.66 87.53
C GLN A 3 22.95 0.52 86.56
N ILE A 4 23.88 1.47 86.56
CA ILE A 4 24.04 2.63 85.68
C ILE A 4 24.31 2.15 84.23
N GLN A 5 23.91 2.89 83.18
CA GLN A 5 24.81 3.65 82.28
C GLN A 5 24.20 4.07 80.92
N SER A 6 24.62 5.26 80.51
CA SER A 6 24.45 6.01 79.27
C SER A 6 24.71 5.26 77.96
N TYR A 7 24.01 5.63 76.89
CA TYR A 7 24.41 5.36 75.49
C TYR A 7 24.74 6.67 74.75
N PRO A 8 25.86 6.73 73.99
CA PRO A 8 26.26 7.90 73.22
C PRO A 8 25.66 7.88 71.80
N SER A 9 25.60 9.09 71.22
CA SER A 9 25.30 9.36 69.82
C SER A 9 26.47 8.95 68.92
N THR A 10 26.23 8.06 67.95
CA THR A 10 27.02 7.94 66.73
C THR A 10 26.11 7.60 65.54
N ARG A 11 25.94 8.57 64.63
CA ARG A 11 25.45 8.32 63.26
C ARG A 11 26.56 7.58 62.51
N GLU A 12 26.38 6.30 62.25
CA GLU A 12 27.15 5.60 61.21
C GLU A 12 26.49 5.83 59.86
N SER A 13 27.20 6.54 58.99
CA SER A 13 26.89 6.70 57.57
C SER A 13 27.14 5.38 56.85
N VAL A 14 26.07 4.73 56.39
CA VAL A 14 26.15 3.62 55.44
C VAL A 14 26.74 4.15 54.13
N PRO A 15 27.87 3.63 53.63
CA PRO A 15 28.43 4.08 52.37
C PRO A 15 27.56 3.57 51.21
N PRO A 16 27.42 4.34 50.11
CA PRO A 16 26.68 3.87 48.95
C PRO A 16 27.40 2.66 48.36
N GLU A 17 26.66 1.57 48.22
CA GLU A 17 27.12 0.32 47.62
C GLU A 17 27.64 0.63 46.21
N ARG A 18 28.96 0.59 46.05
CA ARG A 18 29.65 0.89 44.80
C ARG A 18 29.30 -0.21 43.81
N ALA A 19 28.40 0.09 42.87
CA ALA A 19 27.98 -0.84 41.82
C ALA A 19 29.23 -1.49 41.19
N LYS A 20 29.23 -2.83 41.11
CA LYS A 20 30.38 -3.61 40.63
C LYS A 20 30.83 -3.07 39.26
N PRO A 21 32.14 -2.79 39.06
CA PRO A 21 32.66 -2.22 37.81
C PRO A 21 32.23 -3.01 36.57
N GLN A 22 32.06 -4.33 36.69
CA GLN A 22 31.56 -5.19 35.63
C GLN A 22 30.10 -4.91 35.24
N LEU A 23 29.20 -4.59 36.18
CA LEU A 23 27.80 -4.27 35.88
C LEU A 23 27.70 -2.90 35.17
N GLN A 24 28.51 -1.94 35.60
CA GLN A 24 28.57 -0.61 35.00
C GLN A 24 29.22 -0.64 33.61
N PHE A 25 30.24 -1.49 33.42
CA PHE A 25 30.87 -1.75 32.11
C PHE A 25 29.94 -2.53 31.17
N SER A 26 29.14 -3.47 31.69
CA SER A 26 28.10 -4.18 30.93
C SER A 26 26.98 -3.25 30.48
N LEU A 27 26.55 -2.34 31.35
CA LEU A 27 25.58 -1.29 31.02
C LEU A 27 26.14 -0.28 30.02
N LEU A 28 27.41 0.11 30.16
CA LEU A 28 28.09 0.99 29.20
C LEU A 28 28.34 0.29 27.85
N LEU A 29 28.62 -1.01 27.83
CA LEU A 29 28.73 -1.80 26.60
C LEU A 29 27.36 -2.04 25.95
N ALA A 30 26.30 -2.28 26.72
CA ALA A 30 24.93 -2.36 26.20
C ALA A 30 24.46 -1.00 25.67
N TYR A 31 24.81 0.10 26.34
CA TYR A 31 24.54 1.47 25.91
C TYR A 31 25.35 1.86 24.66
N ALA A 32 26.63 1.47 24.59
CA ALA A 32 27.50 1.71 23.43
C ALA A 32 27.14 0.81 22.23
N HIS A 33 26.69 -0.43 22.47
CA HIS A 33 26.17 -1.33 21.45
C HIS A 33 24.83 -0.80 20.89
N ASN A 34 23.94 -0.28 21.74
CA ASN A 34 22.69 0.38 21.31
C ASN A 34 22.92 1.68 20.53
N ASN A 35 23.91 2.49 20.90
CA ASN A 35 24.23 3.72 20.16
C ASN A 35 24.86 3.47 18.79
N ASN A 36 25.47 2.31 18.57
CA ASN A 36 26.01 1.92 17.26
C ASN A 36 24.97 1.23 16.35
N MET A 37 23.74 0.97 16.83
CA MET A 37 22.72 0.22 16.09
C MET A 37 21.62 1.08 15.45
N CYS A 38 21.54 2.38 15.77
CA CYS A 38 20.38 3.20 15.40
C CYS A 38 20.86 4.61 15.06
N ASP A 39 20.92 4.93 13.75
CA ASP A 39 21.09 6.30 13.26
C ASP A 39 19.76 6.79 12.67
N PHE A 40 19.07 7.65 13.41
CA PHE A 40 17.81 8.23 12.95
C PHE A 40 18.06 9.48 12.12
N ASN A 41 18.10 9.31 10.81
CA ASN A 41 18.15 10.43 9.88
C ASN A 41 16.75 11.06 9.72
N ASP A 42 16.61 12.34 10.06
CA ASP A 42 15.37 13.14 9.89
C ASP A 42 15.58 14.29 8.88
N SER A 43 16.44 14.07 7.87
CA SER A 43 16.76 15.06 6.84
C SER A 43 16.36 14.58 5.43
N GLY A 44 16.19 15.51 4.51
CA GLY A 44 15.85 15.20 3.12
C GLY A 44 14.56 14.35 3.02
N LEU A 45 14.62 13.26 2.27
CA LEU A 45 13.48 12.36 2.05
C LEU A 45 13.04 11.60 3.33
N ALA A 46 13.91 11.53 4.34
CA ALA A 46 13.56 10.95 5.62
C ALA A 46 12.70 11.89 6.48
N SER A 47 12.76 13.22 6.25
CA SER A 47 12.05 14.21 7.06
C SER A 47 10.54 14.19 6.87
N GLN A 48 9.81 14.46 7.94
CA GLN A 48 8.34 14.54 7.94
C GLN A 48 7.81 15.58 6.94
N GLN A 49 8.45 16.76 6.86
CA GLN A 49 8.00 17.86 6.01
C GLN A 49 8.13 17.52 4.52
N VAL A 50 9.30 16.99 4.11
CA VAL A 50 9.54 16.64 2.71
C VAL A 50 8.65 15.48 2.29
N PHE A 51 8.51 14.46 3.14
CA PHE A 51 7.63 13.33 2.89
C PHE A 51 6.16 13.77 2.68
N SER A 52 5.62 14.59 3.59
CA SER A 52 4.26 15.11 3.47
C SER A 52 4.07 15.98 2.24
N MET A 53 5.06 16.80 1.89
CA MET A 53 5.03 17.64 0.68
C MET A 53 4.96 16.79 -0.59
N ILE A 54 5.78 15.74 -0.70
CA ILE A 54 5.77 14.82 -1.85
C ILE A 54 4.38 14.19 -2.01
N LEU A 55 3.80 13.69 -0.92
CA LEU A 55 2.49 13.05 -0.93
C LEU A 55 1.34 14.03 -1.27
N HIS A 56 1.40 15.27 -0.82
CA HIS A 56 0.45 16.30 -1.25
C HIS A 56 0.58 16.65 -2.74
N LEU A 57 1.81 16.76 -3.26
CA LEU A 57 2.05 16.95 -4.70
C LEU A 57 1.52 15.77 -5.53
N MET A 58 1.73 14.54 -5.04
CA MET A 58 1.15 13.34 -5.64
C MET A 58 -0.37 13.43 -5.68
N THR A 59 -1.04 13.77 -4.57
CA THR A 59 -2.50 13.97 -4.52
C THR A 59 -2.99 14.93 -5.60
N ALA A 60 -2.30 16.07 -5.78
CA ALA A 60 -2.69 17.10 -6.75
C ALA A 60 -2.62 16.59 -8.20
N ILE A 61 -1.75 15.62 -8.49
CA ILE A 61 -1.60 14.97 -9.80
C ILE A 61 -2.58 13.79 -9.93
N GLU A 62 -2.68 12.97 -8.88
CA GLU A 62 -3.46 11.74 -8.82
C GLU A 62 -4.96 12.00 -8.93
N VAL A 63 -5.50 12.97 -8.19
CA VAL A 63 -6.94 13.23 -8.16
C VAL A 63 -7.52 13.53 -9.56
N PRO A 64 -6.96 14.46 -10.37
CA PRO A 64 -7.43 14.67 -11.74
C PRO A 64 -7.36 13.40 -12.61
N ILE A 65 -6.29 12.61 -12.47
CA ILE A 65 -6.09 11.38 -13.25
C ILE A 65 -7.10 10.31 -12.84
N HIS A 66 -7.34 10.11 -11.55
CA HIS A 66 -8.33 9.18 -11.03
C HIS A 66 -9.75 9.58 -11.41
N LEU A 67 -10.08 10.87 -11.36
CA LEU A 67 -11.38 11.38 -11.81
C LEU A 67 -11.58 11.12 -13.30
N PHE A 68 -10.58 11.37 -14.13
CA PHE A 68 -10.62 11.03 -15.55
C PHE A 68 -10.74 9.52 -15.77
N GLY A 69 -10.01 8.71 -15.00
CA GLY A 69 -10.10 7.25 -14.99
C GLY A 69 -11.52 6.76 -14.70
N GLY A 70 -12.14 7.29 -13.64
CA GLY A 70 -13.53 6.98 -13.28
C GLY A 70 -14.50 7.39 -14.39
N TYR A 71 -14.31 8.59 -14.96
CA TYR A 71 -15.12 9.07 -16.08
C TYR A 71 -15.04 8.14 -17.30
N VAL A 72 -13.84 7.72 -17.73
CA VAL A 72 -13.73 6.84 -18.92
C VAL A 72 -14.33 5.46 -18.67
N ILE A 73 -14.24 4.91 -17.46
CA ILE A 73 -14.91 3.65 -17.10
C ILE A 73 -16.44 3.83 -17.13
N LEU A 74 -16.96 4.87 -16.51
CA LEU A 74 -18.41 5.03 -16.39
C LEU A 74 -19.07 5.38 -17.72
N PHE A 75 -18.43 6.21 -18.53
CA PHE A 75 -19.07 6.82 -19.70
C PHE A 75 -18.50 6.40 -21.06
N LYS A 76 -17.31 5.77 -21.10
CA LYS A 76 -16.62 5.42 -22.36
C LYS A 76 -16.31 3.93 -22.51
N THR A 77 -16.69 3.09 -21.55
CA THR A 77 -16.62 1.62 -21.73
C THR A 77 -17.62 1.17 -22.81
N PRO A 78 -17.17 0.51 -23.89
CA PRO A 78 -18.04 0.08 -24.97
C PRO A 78 -18.90 -1.13 -24.56
N VAL A 79 -19.99 -1.37 -25.29
CA VAL A 79 -20.93 -2.49 -25.05
C VAL A 79 -20.21 -3.85 -24.95
N LYS A 80 -19.16 -4.05 -25.75
CA LYS A 80 -18.35 -5.28 -25.77
C LYS A 80 -17.59 -5.55 -24.46
N MET A 81 -17.43 -4.55 -23.60
CA MET A 81 -16.73 -4.63 -22.30
C MET A 81 -17.68 -4.47 -21.10
N THR A 82 -19.00 -4.40 -21.32
CA THR A 82 -19.98 -4.14 -20.25
C THR A 82 -19.91 -5.15 -19.11
N SER A 83 -19.59 -6.41 -19.40
CA SER A 83 -19.51 -7.47 -18.40
C SER A 83 -18.42 -7.26 -17.35
N VAL A 84 -17.39 -6.47 -17.66
CA VAL A 84 -16.29 -6.14 -16.71
C VAL A 84 -16.35 -4.72 -16.19
N LYS A 85 -17.25 -3.88 -16.72
CA LYS A 85 -17.33 -2.44 -16.41
C LYS A 85 -17.42 -2.18 -14.91
N TRP A 86 -18.33 -2.87 -14.22
CA TRP A 86 -18.54 -2.65 -12.78
C TRP A 86 -17.39 -3.16 -11.93
N SER A 87 -16.87 -4.36 -12.19
CA SER A 87 -15.73 -4.87 -11.44
C SER A 87 -14.48 -4.01 -11.65
N MET A 88 -14.33 -3.47 -12.85
CA MET A 88 -13.26 -2.54 -13.21
C MET A 88 -13.42 -1.18 -12.50
N PHE A 89 -14.65 -0.67 -12.38
CA PHE A 89 -14.93 0.55 -11.63
C PHE A 89 -14.68 0.38 -10.14
N VAL A 90 -15.10 -0.74 -9.53
CA VAL A 90 -14.86 -1.04 -8.12
C VAL A 90 -13.35 -1.15 -7.83
N LEU A 91 -12.59 -1.81 -8.71
CA LEU A 91 -11.14 -1.85 -8.64
C LEU A 91 -10.52 -0.45 -8.71
N HIS A 92 -10.94 0.36 -9.67
CA HIS A 92 -10.47 1.74 -9.81
C HIS A 92 -10.79 2.59 -8.58
N PHE A 93 -12.01 2.48 -8.05
CA PHE A 93 -12.48 3.23 -6.90
C PHE A 93 -11.62 2.93 -5.66
N TRP A 94 -11.48 1.65 -5.28
CA TRP A 94 -10.72 1.30 -4.08
C TRP A 94 -9.23 1.62 -4.23
N SER A 95 -8.67 1.39 -5.41
CA SER A 95 -7.28 1.77 -5.68
C SER A 95 -7.06 3.28 -5.59
N SER A 96 -7.96 4.10 -6.15
CA SER A 96 -7.84 5.57 -6.08
C SER A 96 -8.06 6.08 -4.65
N LEU A 97 -8.96 5.43 -3.90
CA LEU A 97 -9.23 5.79 -2.51
C LEU A 97 -8.03 5.46 -1.62
N LEU A 98 -7.33 4.34 -1.85
CA LEU A 98 -6.10 4.01 -1.14
C LEU A 98 -5.01 5.06 -1.36
N ASP A 99 -4.76 5.46 -2.62
CA ASP A 99 -3.79 6.50 -2.97
C ASP A 99 -4.13 7.81 -2.24
N ILE A 100 -5.38 8.29 -2.36
CA ILE A 100 -5.85 9.51 -1.66
C ILE A 100 -5.72 9.37 -0.13
N THR A 101 -5.97 8.17 0.41
CA THR A 101 -5.85 7.91 1.84
C THR A 101 -4.41 8.08 2.31
N ILE A 102 -3.45 7.51 1.58
CA ILE A 102 -2.02 7.62 1.92
C ILE A 102 -1.51 9.03 1.65
N CYS A 103 -1.88 9.63 0.54
CA CYS A 103 -1.30 10.89 0.07
C CYS A 103 -1.88 12.14 0.76
N PHE A 104 -3.11 12.06 1.26
CA PHE A 104 -3.83 13.22 1.76
C PHE A 104 -4.52 12.99 3.10
N LEU A 105 -5.29 11.90 3.26
CA LEU A 105 -6.10 11.69 4.45
C LEU A 105 -5.25 11.38 5.69
N VAL A 106 -4.35 10.41 5.59
CA VAL A 106 -3.60 9.85 6.72
C VAL A 106 -2.14 10.31 6.73
N ILE A 107 -1.45 10.27 5.58
CA ILE A 107 0.01 10.50 5.46
C ILE A 107 0.78 9.75 6.57
N PRO A 108 0.98 8.44 6.41
CA PRO A 108 1.51 7.57 7.46
C PRO A 108 3.05 7.67 7.57
N TYR A 109 3.56 8.55 8.44
CA TYR A 109 4.98 8.58 8.77
C TYR A 109 5.30 7.45 9.76
N THR A 110 5.62 6.26 9.23
CA THR A 110 5.81 5.02 10.00
C THR A 110 7.30 4.67 10.11
N ILE A 111 7.69 4.04 11.21
CA ILE A 111 9.09 3.79 11.60
C ILE A 111 9.32 2.27 11.80
N PHE A 112 9.42 1.49 10.73
CA PHE A 112 9.75 0.07 10.82
C PHE A 112 11.16 -0.19 11.38
N PRO A 113 11.42 -1.34 12.05
CA PRO A 113 10.58 -2.56 12.13
C PRO A 113 9.42 -2.53 13.14
N VAL A 114 9.42 -1.61 14.11
CA VAL A 114 8.26 -1.44 15.01
C VAL A 114 7.16 -0.71 14.24
N PRO A 115 5.93 -1.20 14.12
CA PRO A 115 4.87 -0.49 13.40
C PRO A 115 4.34 0.67 14.25
N CYS A 116 5.16 1.69 14.44
CA CYS A 116 4.85 2.93 15.14
C CYS A 116 5.04 4.13 14.21
N GLY A 117 4.46 5.27 14.58
CA GLY A 117 4.57 6.45 13.74
C GLY A 117 3.63 7.57 14.10
N ILE A 118 3.58 8.55 13.20
CA ILE A 118 2.74 9.74 13.31
C ILE A 118 1.97 9.90 12.00
N PRO A 119 0.63 9.93 12.00
CA PRO A 119 -0.11 10.34 10.83
C PRO A 119 -0.04 11.86 10.67
N LEU A 120 0.29 12.34 9.46
CA LEU A 120 0.50 13.76 9.15
C LEU A 120 -0.62 14.37 8.27
N GLY A 121 -1.63 13.58 7.89
CA GLY A 121 -2.65 13.98 6.92
C GLY A 121 -3.76 14.86 7.50
N ILE A 122 -4.75 15.18 6.67
CA ILE A 122 -5.87 16.06 7.05
C ILE A 122 -6.69 15.49 8.21
N LEU A 123 -6.76 14.16 8.38
CA LEU A 123 -7.47 13.55 9.50
C LEU A 123 -6.79 13.87 10.84
N SER A 124 -5.46 14.01 10.87
CA SER A 124 -4.74 14.47 12.06
C SER A 124 -5.06 15.93 12.40
N LEU A 125 -5.22 16.78 11.39
CA LEU A 125 -5.63 18.18 11.59
C LEU A 125 -7.07 18.30 12.12
N LEU A 126 -7.93 17.35 11.77
CA LEU A 126 -9.30 17.25 12.29
C LEU A 126 -9.38 16.57 13.68
N GLY A 127 -8.24 16.19 14.27
CA GLY A 127 -8.19 15.56 15.59
C GLY A 127 -8.64 14.09 15.60
N VAL A 128 -8.67 13.41 14.45
CA VAL A 128 -8.99 11.98 14.39
C VAL A 128 -7.88 11.18 15.04
N HIS A 129 -8.24 10.31 15.98
CA HIS A 129 -7.29 9.50 16.73
C HIS A 129 -6.36 8.69 15.79
N PRO A 130 -5.03 8.65 16.03
CA PRO A 130 -4.08 8.01 15.12
C PRO A 130 -4.41 6.55 14.78
N MET A 131 -4.97 5.84 15.75
CA MET A 131 -5.38 4.44 15.57
C MET A 131 -6.52 4.25 14.57
N ILE A 132 -7.50 5.17 14.58
CA ILE A 132 -8.59 5.15 13.60
C ILE A 132 -8.01 5.40 12.21
N GLN A 133 -7.03 6.30 12.09
CA GLN A 133 -6.34 6.57 10.82
C GLN A 133 -5.55 5.35 10.34
N GLY A 134 -4.85 4.67 11.23
CA GLY A 134 -4.20 3.38 10.95
C GLY A 134 -5.21 2.36 10.44
N PHE A 135 -6.39 2.25 11.05
CA PHE A 135 -7.43 1.32 10.63
C PHE A 135 -7.99 1.64 9.24
N ILE A 136 -8.25 2.93 8.97
CA ILE A 136 -8.66 3.40 7.65
C ILE A 136 -7.64 2.96 6.59
N LEU A 137 -6.35 3.12 6.87
CA LEU A 137 -5.27 2.72 5.95
C LEU A 137 -5.30 1.21 5.67
N VAL A 138 -5.31 0.36 6.70
CA VAL A 138 -5.23 -1.09 6.49
C VAL A 138 -6.52 -1.65 5.87
N ILE A 139 -7.69 -1.09 6.22
CA ILE A 139 -8.98 -1.44 5.58
C ILE A 139 -8.95 -1.02 4.10
N CYS A 140 -8.55 0.20 3.76
CA CYS A 140 -8.47 0.63 2.35
C CYS A 140 -7.53 -0.28 1.53
N GLY A 141 -6.40 -0.68 2.09
CA GLY A 141 -5.48 -1.64 1.47
C GLY A 141 -6.15 -3.00 1.24
N SER A 142 -6.80 -3.55 2.27
CA SER A 142 -7.51 -4.83 2.20
C SER A 142 -8.64 -4.82 1.17
N LEU A 143 -9.45 -3.76 1.14
CA LEU A 143 -10.54 -3.60 0.19
C LEU A 143 -10.03 -3.41 -1.25
N THR A 144 -8.86 -2.79 -1.43
CA THR A 144 -8.17 -2.76 -2.72
C THR A 144 -7.80 -4.18 -3.17
N GLY A 145 -7.21 -5.00 -2.30
CA GLY A 145 -6.94 -6.41 -2.61
C GLY A 145 -8.19 -7.21 -2.97
N ILE A 146 -9.29 -7.02 -2.21
CA ILE A 146 -10.57 -7.69 -2.48
C ILE A 146 -11.20 -7.21 -3.79
N SER A 147 -11.00 -5.94 -4.16
CA SER A 147 -11.47 -5.41 -5.45
C SER A 147 -10.78 -6.08 -6.65
N ILE A 148 -9.48 -6.38 -6.52
CA ILE A 148 -8.71 -7.16 -7.51
C ILE A 148 -9.22 -8.60 -7.58
N LEU A 149 -9.46 -9.20 -6.42
CA LEU A 149 -10.02 -10.53 -6.31
C LEU A 149 -11.39 -10.62 -7.01
N ALA A 150 -12.29 -9.69 -6.71
CA ALA A 150 -13.60 -9.58 -7.33
C ALA A 150 -13.52 -9.36 -8.85
N PHE A 151 -12.51 -8.62 -9.32
CA PHE A 151 -12.25 -8.40 -10.74
C PHE A 151 -11.87 -9.70 -11.46
N PHE A 152 -10.94 -10.48 -10.91
CA PHE A 152 -10.54 -11.74 -11.53
C PHE A 152 -11.60 -12.84 -11.36
N GLU A 153 -12.30 -12.89 -10.24
CA GLU A 153 -13.44 -13.76 -10.04
C GLU A 153 -14.52 -13.51 -11.12
N ASN A 154 -14.83 -12.22 -11.38
CA ASN A 154 -15.74 -11.82 -12.46
C ASN A 154 -15.27 -12.32 -13.83
N ARG A 155 -13.95 -12.27 -14.06
CA ARG A 155 -13.34 -12.74 -15.29
C ARG A 155 -13.45 -14.25 -15.44
N CYS A 156 -13.13 -15.01 -14.40
CA CYS A 156 -13.24 -16.47 -14.38
C CYS A 156 -14.66 -16.92 -14.72
N ASN A 157 -15.65 -16.29 -14.09
CA ASN A 157 -17.06 -16.55 -14.35
C ASN A 157 -17.46 -16.25 -15.80
N SER A 158 -17.05 -15.09 -16.30
CA SER A 158 -17.30 -14.70 -17.69
C SER A 158 -16.72 -15.71 -18.67
N MET A 159 -15.59 -16.34 -18.35
CA MET A 159 -14.97 -17.37 -19.17
C MET A 159 -15.69 -18.72 -19.09
N LYS A 160 -16.09 -19.14 -17.88
CA LYS A 160 -16.72 -20.45 -17.63
C LYS A 160 -18.15 -20.52 -18.16
N TYR A 161 -18.96 -19.52 -17.84
CA TYR A 161 -20.40 -19.52 -18.14
C TYR A 161 -20.78 -18.60 -19.30
N GLY A 162 -19.91 -17.67 -19.67
CA GLY A 162 -20.26 -16.56 -20.54
C GLY A 162 -20.69 -15.31 -19.74
N PRO A 163 -20.59 -14.11 -20.33
CA PRO A 163 -20.81 -12.85 -19.61
C PRO A 163 -22.23 -12.67 -19.05
N TYR A 164 -23.23 -13.39 -19.59
CA TYR A 164 -24.65 -13.23 -19.23
C TYR A 164 -25.36 -14.55 -18.86
N ALA A 165 -24.64 -15.67 -18.79
CA ALA A 165 -25.24 -17.00 -18.64
C ALA A 165 -25.09 -17.59 -17.22
N GLN A 166 -25.02 -16.74 -16.20
CA GLN A 166 -24.91 -17.19 -14.80
C GLN A 166 -26.28 -17.59 -14.22
N THR A 167 -26.35 -18.77 -13.61
CA THR A 167 -27.52 -19.21 -12.84
C THR A 167 -27.63 -18.43 -11.52
N LYS A 168 -28.84 -18.42 -10.91
CA LYS A 168 -29.07 -17.81 -9.59
C LYS A 168 -28.14 -18.38 -8.52
N LEU A 169 -27.92 -19.70 -8.53
CA LEU A 169 -27.03 -20.39 -7.59
C LEU A 169 -25.58 -19.93 -7.71
N THR A 170 -25.03 -19.91 -8.94
CA THR A 170 -23.65 -19.45 -9.17
C THR A 170 -23.46 -18.00 -8.72
N ARG A 171 -24.45 -17.15 -8.96
CA ARG A 171 -24.44 -15.76 -8.50
C ARG A 171 -24.47 -15.65 -6.98
N GLY A 172 -25.29 -16.47 -6.30
CA GLY A 172 -25.34 -16.56 -4.85
C GLY A 172 -23.99 -16.95 -4.25
N ILE A 173 -23.39 -18.05 -4.72
CA ILE A 173 -22.07 -18.53 -4.27
C ILE A 173 -21.01 -17.42 -4.40
N ARG A 174 -20.99 -16.73 -5.54
CA ARG A 174 -20.07 -15.60 -5.79
C ARG A 174 -20.23 -14.49 -4.75
N TYR A 175 -21.45 -14.03 -4.51
CA TYR A 175 -21.67 -12.93 -3.58
C TYR A 175 -21.38 -13.34 -2.14
N THR A 176 -21.69 -14.58 -1.75
CA THR A 176 -21.29 -15.12 -0.44
C THR A 176 -19.77 -15.14 -0.30
N TYR A 177 -19.05 -15.67 -1.30
CA TYR A 177 -17.58 -15.71 -1.31
C TYR A 177 -16.95 -14.31 -1.17
N LEU A 178 -17.44 -13.33 -1.93
CA LEU A 178 -16.98 -11.95 -1.82
C LEU A 178 -17.33 -11.36 -0.45
N SER A 179 -18.55 -11.59 0.06
CA SER A 179 -18.99 -11.08 1.36
C SER A 179 -18.12 -11.60 2.51
N VAL A 180 -17.74 -12.88 2.47
CA VAL A 180 -16.80 -13.45 3.46
C VAL A 180 -15.44 -12.74 3.42
N ASN A 181 -14.91 -12.44 2.23
CA ASN A 181 -13.65 -11.69 2.12
C ASN A 181 -13.79 -10.27 2.66
N TYR A 182 -14.90 -9.56 2.37
CA TYR A 182 -15.17 -8.24 2.95
C TYR A 182 -15.25 -8.31 4.47
N LEU A 183 -16.01 -9.26 5.04
CA LEU A 183 -16.11 -9.44 6.48
C LEU A 183 -14.75 -9.74 7.12
N LEU A 184 -13.94 -10.58 6.48
CA LEU A 184 -12.59 -10.89 6.94
C LEU A 184 -11.70 -9.64 7.00
N ALA A 185 -11.80 -8.75 6.01
CA ALA A 185 -11.08 -7.47 5.99
C ALA A 185 -11.50 -6.49 7.09
N PHE A 186 -12.67 -6.62 7.70
CA PHE A 186 -13.02 -5.85 8.89
C PHE A 186 -12.64 -6.60 10.17
N ALA A 187 -12.88 -7.91 10.20
CA ALA A 187 -12.69 -8.75 11.38
C ALA A 187 -11.24 -8.84 11.84
N TYR A 188 -10.26 -8.83 10.92
CA TYR A 188 -8.85 -8.96 11.29
C TYR A 188 -8.31 -7.74 12.08
N MET A 189 -8.98 -6.59 12.02
CA MET A 189 -8.59 -5.40 12.79
C MET A 189 -8.99 -5.49 14.26
N ILE A 190 -10.00 -6.31 14.58
CA ILE A 190 -10.52 -6.48 15.94
C ILE A 190 -9.41 -6.87 16.93
N PRO A 191 -8.61 -7.92 16.69
CA PRO A 191 -7.58 -8.32 17.67
C PRO A 191 -6.44 -7.29 17.79
N ILE A 192 -6.16 -6.49 16.75
CA ILE A 192 -5.20 -5.37 16.83
C ILE A 192 -5.76 -4.27 17.75
N TYR A 193 -7.05 -3.94 17.62
CA TYR A 193 -7.70 -2.95 18.47
C TYR A 193 -7.70 -3.35 19.94
N LEU A 194 -7.98 -4.63 20.23
CA LEU A 194 -8.07 -5.13 21.60
C LEU A 194 -6.72 -5.21 22.32
N GLN A 195 -5.60 -5.23 21.58
CA GLN A 195 -4.22 -5.31 22.11
C GLN A 195 -3.46 -3.99 21.95
N LEU A 196 -4.18 -2.90 21.72
CA LEU A 196 -3.59 -1.59 21.49
C LEU A 196 -2.87 -1.07 22.75
N PRO A 197 -1.57 -0.76 22.69
CA PRO A 197 -0.87 -0.13 23.81
C PRO A 197 -1.41 1.27 24.13
N GLY A 198 -1.35 1.62 25.41
CA GLY A 198 -1.62 2.98 25.87
C GLY A 198 -0.56 3.98 25.38
N LYS A 199 -0.80 5.28 25.52
CA LYS A 199 0.16 6.32 25.07
C LYS A 199 1.50 6.22 25.80
N ALA A 200 1.49 6.15 27.13
CA ALA A 200 2.72 6.05 27.93
C ALA A 200 3.48 4.74 27.63
N GLU A 201 2.76 3.64 27.44
CA GLU A 201 3.34 2.36 27.02
C GLU A 201 3.98 2.46 25.63
N SER A 202 3.31 3.14 24.67
CA SER A 202 3.84 3.37 23.33
C SER A 202 5.13 4.20 23.35
N GLU A 203 5.18 5.25 24.16
CA GLU A 203 6.36 6.10 24.34
C GLU A 203 7.54 5.31 24.92
N ASN A 204 7.31 4.54 25.98
CA ASN A 204 8.33 3.71 26.61
C ASN A 204 8.82 2.62 25.66
N TYR A 205 7.91 1.93 24.97
CA TYR A 205 8.26 0.88 24.02
C TYR A 205 9.10 1.43 22.86
N ALA A 206 8.77 2.62 22.35
CA ALA A 206 9.56 3.27 21.30
C ALA A 206 10.96 3.65 21.79
N LEU A 207 11.08 4.15 23.02
CA LEU A 207 12.38 4.48 23.63
C LEU A 207 13.26 3.25 23.85
N GLU A 208 12.67 2.14 24.28
CA GLU A 208 13.38 0.88 24.51
C GLU A 208 13.88 0.26 23.20
N ASN A 209 13.07 0.30 22.13
CA ASN A 209 13.42 -0.29 20.83
C ASN A 209 14.23 0.65 19.93
N PHE A 210 14.06 1.97 20.08
CA PHE A 210 14.77 2.99 19.32
C PHE A 210 15.31 4.10 20.24
N PRO A 211 16.42 3.84 20.97
CA PRO A 211 17.05 4.87 21.81
C PRO A 211 17.48 6.12 21.02
N CYS A 212 17.72 5.97 19.71
CA CYS A 212 18.11 7.06 18.83
C CYS A 212 16.93 7.93 18.35
N LEU A 213 15.68 7.54 18.65
CA LEU A 213 14.50 8.25 18.17
C LEU A 213 14.37 9.62 18.88
N PRO A 214 14.31 10.74 18.14
CA PRO A 214 14.18 12.06 18.75
C PRO A 214 12.91 12.20 19.60
N SER A 215 13.03 12.89 20.73
CA SER A 215 11.92 13.13 21.68
C SER A 215 10.71 13.84 21.06
N LYS A 216 10.95 14.68 20.07
CA LYS A 216 9.88 15.34 19.28
C LYS A 216 8.97 14.34 18.54
N ILE A 217 9.43 13.12 18.27
CA ILE A 217 8.66 12.10 17.54
C ILE A 217 7.82 11.29 18.53
N TYR A 218 8.44 10.57 19.47
CA TYR A 218 7.67 9.68 20.35
C TYR A 218 6.77 10.44 21.33
N ARG A 219 7.11 11.68 21.72
CA ARG A 219 6.22 12.52 22.55
C ARG A 219 5.15 13.26 21.76
N HIS A 220 5.12 13.12 20.44
CA HIS A 220 4.12 13.79 19.61
C HIS A 220 2.71 13.34 20.02
N SER A 221 1.74 14.25 20.01
CA SER A 221 0.36 13.95 20.46
C SER A 221 -0.28 12.80 19.68
N ASN A 222 0.08 12.70 18.40
CA ASN A 222 -0.44 11.71 17.46
C ASN A 222 0.49 10.49 17.29
N PHE A 223 1.53 10.37 18.11
CA PHE A 223 2.38 9.18 18.07
C PHE A 223 1.58 7.95 18.52
N PHE A 224 1.74 6.84 17.81
CA PHE A 224 1.11 5.57 18.16
C PHE A 224 2.04 4.39 17.86
N VAL A 225 1.85 3.29 18.60
CA VAL A 225 2.45 1.99 18.33
C VAL A 225 1.31 1.02 18.02
N ALA A 226 1.32 0.38 16.86
CA ALA A 226 0.22 -0.51 16.45
C ALA A 226 0.16 -1.82 17.26
N SER A 227 1.31 -2.29 17.77
CA SER A 227 1.41 -3.46 18.66
C SER A 227 2.80 -3.48 19.31
N THR A 228 2.88 -3.84 20.59
CA THR A 228 4.13 -4.17 21.29
C THR A 228 4.56 -5.62 21.05
N ASN A 229 3.66 -6.46 20.52
CA ASN A 229 3.94 -7.81 20.07
C ASN A 229 4.14 -7.82 18.55
N ILE A 230 5.40 -7.67 18.12
CA ILE A 230 5.79 -7.60 16.70
C ILE A 230 5.48 -8.90 15.94
N PRO A 231 5.84 -10.10 16.46
CA PRO A 231 5.50 -11.35 15.78
C PRO A 231 3.99 -11.50 15.55
N PHE A 232 3.15 -11.10 16.51
CA PHE A 232 1.70 -11.14 16.38
C PHE A 232 1.19 -10.28 15.22
N ILE A 233 1.55 -9.00 15.18
CA ILE A 233 1.04 -8.08 14.14
C ILE A 233 1.56 -8.45 12.75
N PHE A 234 2.83 -8.82 12.62
CA PHE A 234 3.40 -9.25 11.34
C PHE A 234 2.80 -10.58 10.87
N SER A 235 2.57 -11.54 11.78
CA SER A 235 1.90 -12.80 11.43
C SER A 235 0.46 -12.59 11.00
N LEU A 236 -0.27 -11.69 11.68
CA LEU A 236 -1.66 -11.39 11.37
C LEU A 236 -1.79 -10.67 10.02
N VAL A 237 -1.06 -9.58 9.81
CA VAL A 237 -1.06 -8.83 8.54
C VAL A 237 -0.47 -9.67 7.39
N GLY A 238 0.59 -10.42 7.67
CA GLY A 238 1.23 -11.33 6.72
C GLY A 238 0.31 -12.46 6.28
N SER A 239 -0.36 -13.15 7.20
CA SER A 239 -1.29 -14.22 6.87
C SER A 239 -2.48 -13.74 6.02
N LEU A 240 -3.05 -12.57 6.33
CA LEU A 240 -4.08 -11.96 5.50
C LEU A 240 -3.55 -11.63 4.10
N THR A 241 -2.37 -11.01 4.02
CA THR A 241 -1.74 -10.64 2.74
C THR A 241 -1.49 -11.88 1.88
N VAL A 242 -0.95 -12.95 2.47
CA VAL A 242 -0.72 -14.24 1.80
C VAL A 242 -2.04 -14.85 1.34
N LEU A 243 -3.06 -14.88 2.19
CA LEU A 243 -4.38 -15.45 1.87
C LEU A 243 -5.03 -14.72 0.69
N VAL A 244 -5.06 -13.39 0.70
CA VAL A 244 -5.65 -12.58 -0.39
C VAL A 244 -4.82 -12.75 -1.66
N THR A 245 -3.49 -12.71 -1.57
CA THR A 245 -2.60 -12.88 -2.72
C THR A 245 -2.75 -14.27 -3.35
N ALA A 246 -2.83 -15.33 -2.54
CA ALA A 246 -3.04 -16.70 -3.01
C ALA A 246 -4.38 -16.83 -3.76
N GLN A 247 -5.46 -16.23 -3.24
CA GLN A 247 -6.75 -16.21 -3.93
C GLN A 247 -6.68 -15.46 -5.27
N ILE A 248 -6.02 -14.30 -5.31
CA ILE A 248 -5.80 -13.54 -6.54
C ILE A 248 -5.04 -14.40 -7.57
N LEU A 249 -3.92 -15.01 -7.16
CA LEU A 249 -3.11 -15.87 -8.03
C LEU A 249 -3.92 -17.06 -8.56
N TYR A 250 -4.70 -17.71 -7.70
CA TYR A 250 -5.60 -18.78 -8.10
C TYR A 250 -6.57 -18.34 -9.21
N HIS A 251 -7.25 -17.20 -9.03
CA HIS A 251 -8.19 -16.69 -10.03
C HIS A 251 -7.49 -16.24 -11.32
N VAL A 252 -6.30 -15.63 -11.22
CA VAL A 252 -5.49 -15.28 -12.40
C VAL A 252 -5.15 -16.53 -13.20
N ILE A 253 -4.56 -17.55 -12.56
CA ILE A 253 -4.15 -18.81 -13.20
C ILE A 253 -5.36 -19.50 -13.82
N TYR A 254 -6.46 -19.62 -13.07
CA TYR A 254 -7.70 -20.19 -13.58
C TYR A 254 -8.22 -19.43 -14.80
N SER A 255 -8.22 -18.10 -14.77
CA SER A 255 -8.71 -17.28 -15.88
C SER A 255 -7.89 -17.49 -17.16
N VAL A 256 -6.57 -17.69 -17.04
CA VAL A 256 -5.67 -18.01 -18.15
C VAL A 256 -5.97 -19.40 -18.73
N ILE A 257 -6.13 -20.41 -17.88
CA ILE A 257 -6.48 -21.78 -18.32
C ILE A 257 -7.85 -21.79 -19.00
N ALA A 258 -8.85 -21.13 -18.41
CA ALA A 258 -10.19 -21.03 -18.95
C ALA A 258 -10.21 -20.29 -20.30
N LEU A 259 -9.44 -19.21 -20.44
CA LEU A 259 -9.24 -18.52 -21.72
C LEU A 259 -8.68 -19.47 -22.79
N ARG A 260 -7.62 -20.22 -22.46
CA ARG A 260 -6.98 -21.17 -23.38
C ARG A 260 -7.97 -22.23 -23.86
N ASN A 261 -8.78 -22.78 -22.95
CA ASN A 261 -9.77 -23.80 -23.31
C ASN A 261 -10.92 -23.22 -24.14
N ARG A 262 -11.41 -22.04 -23.80
CA ARG A 262 -12.48 -21.38 -24.55
C ARG A 262 -12.04 -20.99 -25.96
N THR A 263 -10.83 -20.46 -26.11
CA THR A 263 -10.31 -20.00 -27.40
C THR A 263 -10.10 -21.11 -28.43
N LYS A 264 -9.97 -22.38 -28.01
CA LYS A 264 -9.95 -23.55 -28.90
C LYS A 264 -11.30 -23.81 -29.59
N LYS A 265 -12.41 -23.40 -28.98
CA LYS A 265 -13.78 -23.64 -29.47
C LYS A 265 -14.34 -22.46 -30.27
N LEU A 266 -13.56 -21.40 -30.46
CA LEU A 266 -14.00 -20.15 -31.10
C LEU A 266 -13.35 -20.00 -32.48
N SER A 267 -14.00 -19.24 -33.37
CA SER A 267 -13.41 -18.84 -34.65
C SER A 267 -12.11 -18.07 -34.45
N ARG A 268 -11.24 -18.08 -35.47
CA ARG A 268 -9.92 -17.42 -35.43
C ARG A 268 -10.03 -15.92 -35.08
N VAL A 269 -11.03 -15.24 -35.62
CA VAL A 269 -11.30 -13.82 -35.37
C VAL A 269 -11.70 -13.60 -33.90
N THR A 270 -12.69 -14.32 -33.40
CA THR A 270 -13.20 -14.18 -32.02
C THR A 270 -12.15 -14.58 -30.99
N SER A 271 -11.40 -15.65 -31.26
CA SER A 271 -10.29 -16.11 -30.43
C SER A 271 -9.20 -15.03 -30.29
N THR A 272 -8.81 -14.41 -31.40
CA THR A 272 -7.83 -13.30 -31.40
C THR A 272 -8.32 -12.12 -30.57
N LEU A 273 -9.60 -11.76 -30.71
CA LEU A 273 -10.19 -10.68 -29.94
C LEU A 273 -10.22 -10.98 -28.43
N GLN A 274 -10.62 -12.19 -28.02
CA GLN A 274 -10.66 -12.60 -26.62
C GLN A 274 -9.27 -12.64 -25.98
N LYS A 275 -8.24 -13.09 -26.73
CA LYS A 275 -6.85 -13.07 -26.26
C LYS A 275 -6.35 -11.63 -26.04
N LYS A 276 -6.52 -10.76 -27.04
CA LYS A 276 -6.11 -9.34 -26.93
C LYS A 276 -6.80 -8.64 -25.77
N PHE A 277 -8.11 -8.85 -25.60
CA PHE A 277 -8.87 -8.29 -24.49
C PHE A 277 -8.38 -8.80 -23.14
N SER A 278 -8.17 -10.12 -22.99
CA SER A 278 -7.69 -10.69 -21.72
C SER A 278 -6.29 -10.22 -21.36
N ASN A 279 -5.37 -10.16 -22.34
CA ASN A 279 -4.02 -9.68 -22.11
C ASN A 279 -4.01 -8.23 -21.62
N ALA A 280 -4.91 -7.39 -22.14
CA ALA A 280 -5.10 -6.03 -21.63
C ALA A 280 -5.56 -6.02 -20.17
N LEU A 281 -6.52 -6.87 -19.79
CA LEU A 281 -6.96 -6.98 -18.38
C LEU A 281 -5.83 -7.48 -17.47
N TYR A 282 -5.05 -8.46 -17.92
CA TYR A 282 -3.93 -9.01 -17.13
C TYR A 282 -2.83 -7.98 -16.95
N ALA A 283 -2.45 -7.26 -18.02
CA ALA A 283 -1.47 -6.18 -17.93
C ALA A 283 -1.95 -5.05 -17.01
N GLN A 284 -3.23 -4.68 -17.08
CA GLN A 284 -3.82 -3.64 -16.22
C GLN A 284 -3.67 -3.93 -14.73
N VAL A 285 -3.70 -5.20 -14.32
CA VAL A 285 -3.57 -5.56 -12.90
C VAL A 285 -2.14 -5.96 -12.53
N ALA A 286 -1.43 -6.67 -13.40
CA ALA A 286 -0.08 -7.16 -13.09
C ALA A 286 0.94 -6.02 -12.90
N ILE A 287 0.87 -4.98 -13.75
CA ILE A 287 1.83 -3.87 -13.70
C ILE A 287 1.74 -3.13 -12.35
N PRO A 288 0.56 -2.68 -11.88
CA PRO A 288 0.42 -2.07 -10.56
C PRO A 288 0.81 -3.03 -9.43
N MET A 289 0.43 -4.30 -9.50
CA MET A 289 0.73 -5.27 -8.44
C MET A 289 2.24 -5.45 -8.20
N ILE A 290 3.08 -5.37 -9.24
CA ILE A 290 4.54 -5.41 -9.08
C ILE A 290 5.02 -4.23 -8.23
N VAL A 291 4.47 -3.03 -8.47
CA VAL A 291 4.80 -1.82 -7.70
C VAL A 291 4.38 -1.94 -6.24
N TYR A 292 3.29 -2.65 -5.95
CA TYR A 292 2.80 -2.89 -4.59
C TYR A 292 3.58 -3.98 -3.84
N LEU A 293 3.99 -5.06 -4.52
CA LEU A 293 4.66 -6.19 -3.87
C LEU A 293 6.06 -5.82 -3.37
N PHE A 294 6.79 -4.96 -4.08
CA PHE A 294 8.15 -4.57 -3.70
C PHE A 294 8.22 -3.90 -2.30
N PRO A 295 7.39 -2.88 -1.99
CA PRO A 295 7.30 -2.31 -0.64
C PRO A 295 6.96 -3.33 0.45
N MET A 296 6.08 -4.29 0.17
CA MET A 296 5.70 -5.31 1.16
C MET A 296 6.89 -6.21 1.50
N VAL A 297 7.67 -6.64 0.50
CA VAL A 297 8.90 -7.43 0.73
C VAL A 297 9.88 -6.66 1.62
N TYR A 298 10.05 -5.36 1.39
CA TYR A 298 10.89 -4.52 2.25
C TYR A 298 10.38 -4.50 3.70
N VAL A 299 9.08 -4.22 3.91
CA VAL A 299 8.49 -4.18 5.26
C VAL A 299 8.73 -5.48 6.02
N PHE A 300 8.48 -6.65 5.41
CA PHE A 300 8.77 -7.94 6.07
C PHE A 300 10.26 -8.14 6.33
N SER A 301 11.12 -7.67 5.42
CA SER A 301 12.57 -7.77 5.57
C SER A 301 13.11 -6.88 6.69
N THR A 302 12.52 -5.71 6.96
CA THR A 302 12.93 -4.84 8.08
C THR A 302 12.81 -5.55 9.42
N TRP A 303 11.77 -6.36 9.61
CA TRP A 303 11.58 -7.14 10.83
C TRP A 303 12.55 -8.31 10.93
N THR A 304 12.82 -9.03 9.84
CA THR A 304 13.74 -10.17 9.85
C THR A 304 15.20 -9.78 10.11
N PHE A 305 15.60 -8.59 9.65
CA PHE A 305 16.99 -8.12 9.68
C PHE A 305 17.22 -6.89 10.57
N ASP A 306 16.21 -6.47 11.33
CA ASP A 306 16.23 -5.27 12.19
C ASP A 306 16.75 -4.00 11.49
N ILE A 307 16.29 -3.78 10.26
CA ILE A 307 16.73 -2.66 9.42
C ILE A 307 15.88 -1.41 9.72
N LEU A 308 16.51 -0.40 10.30
CA LEU A 308 15.93 0.93 10.43
C LEU A 308 16.45 1.86 9.32
N SER A 309 15.56 2.31 8.43
CA SER A 309 15.87 3.37 7.48
C SER A 309 14.61 4.19 7.19
N GLN A 310 14.57 5.41 7.74
CA GLN A 310 13.39 6.25 7.58
C GLN A 310 13.17 6.71 6.13
N THR A 311 14.25 6.86 5.35
CA THR A 311 14.16 7.12 3.91
C THR A 311 13.44 5.97 3.19
N CYS A 312 13.82 4.72 3.48
CA CYS A 312 13.21 3.55 2.88
C CYS A 312 11.76 3.34 3.36
N ASN A 313 11.49 3.59 4.65
CA ASN A 313 10.14 3.57 5.21
C ASN A 313 9.21 4.57 4.50
N ASN A 314 9.69 5.80 4.25
CA ASN A 314 8.91 6.79 3.49
C ASN A 314 8.72 6.36 2.03
N LEU A 315 9.75 5.79 1.40
CA LEU A 315 9.66 5.25 0.03
C LEU A 315 8.63 4.12 -0.11
N VAL A 316 8.44 3.29 0.92
CA VAL A 316 7.39 2.26 0.94
C VAL A 316 6.03 2.88 0.68
N PHE A 317 5.65 3.91 1.44
CA PHE A 317 4.35 4.54 1.30
C PHE A 317 4.21 5.36 0.02
N ILE A 318 5.28 5.99 -0.47
CA ILE A 318 5.29 6.63 -1.80
C ILE A 318 5.03 5.59 -2.90
N CYS A 319 5.70 4.43 -2.85
CA CYS A 319 5.50 3.36 -3.83
C CYS A 319 4.09 2.76 -3.76
N ILE A 320 3.56 2.53 -2.55
CA ILE A 320 2.19 2.05 -2.37
C ILE A 320 1.20 3.08 -2.91
N ALA A 321 1.39 4.37 -2.64
CA ALA A 321 0.55 5.45 -3.15
C ALA A 321 0.61 5.61 -4.68
N LEU A 322 1.71 5.24 -5.34
CA LEU A 322 1.80 5.26 -6.81
C LEU A 322 1.04 4.09 -7.48
N HIS A 323 0.61 3.09 -6.72
CA HIS A 323 -0.05 1.90 -7.26
C HIS A 323 -1.31 2.26 -8.07
N GLY A 324 -2.24 3.04 -7.50
CA GLY A 324 -3.48 3.38 -8.20
C GLY A 324 -3.27 4.35 -9.34
N LEU A 325 -2.28 5.25 -9.24
CA LEU A 325 -1.85 6.08 -10.36
C LEU A 325 -1.41 5.22 -11.55
N PHE A 326 -0.50 4.27 -11.32
CA PHE A 326 -0.06 3.34 -12.35
C PHE A 326 -1.18 2.44 -12.86
N SER A 327 -2.11 2.03 -11.98
CA SER A 327 -3.31 1.29 -12.36
C SER A 327 -4.17 2.09 -13.33
N THR A 328 -4.40 3.38 -13.04
CA THR A 328 -5.20 4.28 -13.87
C THR A 328 -4.52 4.55 -15.22
N ILE A 329 -3.21 4.84 -15.22
CA ILE A 329 -2.44 5.07 -16.45
C ILE A 329 -2.42 3.81 -17.31
N THR A 330 -2.15 2.64 -16.72
CA THR A 330 -2.09 1.37 -17.43
C THR A 330 -3.46 1.04 -18.02
N MET A 331 -4.53 1.19 -17.24
CA MET A 331 -5.91 1.02 -17.69
C MET A 331 -6.22 1.87 -18.93
N ILE A 332 -5.93 3.17 -18.88
CA ILE A 332 -6.14 4.05 -20.03
C ILE A 332 -5.26 3.58 -21.21
N GLY A 333 -4.00 3.24 -20.95
CA GLY A 333 -3.01 2.81 -21.92
C GLY A 333 -3.33 1.51 -22.63
N VAL A 334 -3.92 0.51 -21.97
CA VAL A 334 -4.21 -0.80 -22.58
C VAL A 334 -5.53 -0.83 -23.35
N HIS A 335 -6.50 0.02 -22.99
CA HIS A 335 -7.84 0.01 -23.57
C HIS A 335 -8.03 1.08 -24.65
N LYS A 336 -8.20 0.64 -25.91
CA LYS A 336 -8.39 1.53 -27.07
C LYS A 336 -9.48 2.61 -26.84
N PRO A 337 -10.69 2.30 -26.36
CA PRO A 337 -11.74 3.31 -26.15
C PRO A 337 -11.31 4.45 -25.21
N TYR A 338 -10.51 4.13 -24.18
CA TYR A 338 -10.05 5.13 -23.22
C TYR A 338 -8.92 5.97 -23.78
N ARG A 339 -7.97 5.37 -24.53
CA ARG A 339 -6.94 6.14 -25.26
C ARG A 339 -7.55 7.11 -26.25
N GLU A 340 -8.54 6.69 -27.03
CA GLU A 340 -9.21 7.59 -27.98
C GLU A 340 -9.95 8.72 -27.26
N THR A 341 -10.52 8.46 -26.09
CA THR A 341 -11.11 9.53 -25.27
C THR A 341 -10.03 10.50 -24.77
N LEU A 342 -8.91 10.01 -24.25
CA LEU A 342 -7.80 10.85 -23.77
C LEU A 342 -7.28 11.80 -24.87
N LYS A 343 -7.15 11.31 -26.11
CA LYS A 343 -6.73 12.15 -27.25
C LYS A 343 -7.65 13.33 -27.55
N LEU A 344 -8.92 13.29 -27.12
CA LEU A 344 -9.85 14.40 -27.28
C LEU A 344 -9.59 15.51 -26.26
N PHE A 345 -9.05 15.18 -25.10
CA PHE A 345 -8.76 16.14 -24.01
C PHE A 345 -7.32 16.67 -24.08
N LEU A 346 -6.40 15.95 -24.73
CA LEU A 346 -5.05 16.44 -24.95
C LEU A 346 -5.05 17.50 -26.06
N PRO A 347 -4.39 18.66 -25.88
CA PRO A 347 -4.26 19.65 -26.92
C PRO A 347 -3.63 19.02 -28.16
N LYS A 348 -4.28 19.21 -29.33
CA LYS A 348 -3.74 18.76 -30.61
C LYS A 348 -2.44 19.51 -30.86
N CYS A 349 -1.31 18.85 -30.60
CA CYS A 349 0.00 19.42 -30.87
C CYS A 349 0.23 19.46 -32.40
N GLU A 350 -0.21 20.53 -33.06
CA GLU A 350 -0.07 20.73 -34.51
C GLU A 350 1.39 20.65 -34.99
N ARG A 351 2.36 20.94 -34.10
CA ARG A 351 3.80 20.86 -34.40
C ARG A 351 4.27 19.46 -34.77
N LEU A 352 3.72 18.40 -34.15
CA LEU A 352 4.11 17.02 -34.48
C LEU A 352 3.55 16.56 -35.82
N ARG A 353 2.37 17.06 -36.22
CA ARG A 353 1.78 16.79 -37.55
C ARG A 353 2.55 17.47 -38.68
N LYS A 354 3.08 18.69 -38.46
CA LYS A 354 3.95 19.35 -39.45
C LYS A 354 5.25 18.57 -39.67
N ARG A 355 5.88 18.04 -38.61
CA ARG A 355 7.09 17.20 -38.74
C ARG A 355 6.83 15.88 -39.47
N SER A 356 5.70 15.20 -39.24
CA SER A 356 5.39 13.95 -39.95
C SER A 356 5.04 14.18 -41.42
N LYS A 357 4.36 15.30 -41.76
CA LYS A 357 4.09 15.67 -43.16
C LYS A 357 5.36 16.07 -43.91
N VAL A 358 6.28 16.80 -43.27
CA VAL A 358 7.57 17.17 -43.87
C VAL A 358 8.48 15.95 -44.05
N SER A 359 8.48 15.02 -43.08
CA SER A 359 9.22 13.76 -43.20
C SER A 359 8.65 12.85 -44.29
N GLY A 360 7.32 12.74 -44.41
CA GLY A 360 6.67 11.95 -45.47
C GLY A 360 6.92 12.56 -46.86
N ALA A 361 6.76 13.88 -47.00
CA ALA A 361 7.02 14.57 -48.26
C ALA A 361 8.49 14.48 -48.71
N ARG A 362 9.45 14.48 -47.77
CA ARG A 362 10.89 14.34 -48.09
C ARG A 362 11.26 12.92 -48.52
N VAL A 363 10.57 11.90 -48.00
CA VAL A 363 10.75 10.50 -48.42
C VAL A 363 10.10 10.25 -49.80
N ASP A 364 8.91 10.80 -50.05
CA ASP A 364 8.24 10.70 -51.35
C ASP A 364 9.03 11.42 -52.47
N LEU A 365 9.61 12.59 -52.18
CA LEU A 365 10.48 13.32 -53.13
C LEU A 365 11.79 12.59 -53.45
N GLN A 366 12.35 11.84 -52.48
CA GLN A 366 13.53 11.02 -52.73
C GLN A 366 13.20 9.76 -53.54
N LEU A 367 11.99 9.19 -53.39
CA LEU A 367 11.57 8.01 -54.13
C LEU A 367 11.24 8.33 -55.60
N SER A 368 10.68 9.52 -55.88
CA SER A 368 10.39 9.99 -57.23
C SER A 368 11.61 10.46 -58.04
N ALA A 369 12.77 10.59 -57.41
CA ALA A 369 14.02 10.95 -58.09
C ALA A 369 14.90 9.72 -58.40
N ILE A 370 14.46 8.52 -58.00
CA ILE A 370 15.18 7.25 -58.15
C ILE A 370 14.44 6.29 -59.13
N LEU A 371 13.21 6.62 -59.51
CA LEU A 371 12.46 6.01 -60.63
C LEU A 371 12.52 6.95 -61.82
#